data_AF-A0A917IME0-F1
#
_entry.id   AF-A0A917IME0-F1
#
_cell.length_a   1.000
_cell.length_b   1.000
_cell.length_c   1.000
_cell.angle_alpha   90.00
_cell.angle_beta   90.00
_cell.angle_gamma   90.00
#
_symmetry.space_group_name_H-M   'P 1'
#
loop_
_entity.id
_entity.type
_entity.pdbx_description
1 polymer ?
#
loop_
_entity_poly.entity_id
_entity_poly.type
_entity_poly.pdbx_seq_one_letter_code
_entity_poly.pdbx_strand_id
1 'polypeptide(L)'
;MAAYMGDDSRFEYIYKFVSRDRYIEGDKKHNMTLLQNGSLYVARYTGNSPYITDGQVPSDGTFDGSGEWIQLTDGNKSKVPGMSIDEVLIYTRIAADKMGATKMDRPEDVEPSPFTGKIYAALTNNTDRGKPGKEGPTEPNPRANNRTGHVIEMIEDGNDVRSTTFTWNLLLVCGDPADNDPGYFSGYDPAKVSPISCPDNVAFDSAGNLWISTDGAPSTIQNNDGLFRVGLEGANRGKVEQFLAVPKEAETCGPVIADQENMVYVAVQHPGEDGTYEEPHSYFPDYVKTRSSKAQSQTLRSLERKHGTFALPRPSVVQVYKKK
;
A
#
# COMPACT_ATOMS: atom_id res chain seq x y z
N MET A 1 7.64 21.51 -3.52
CA MET A 1 6.77 20.31 -3.63
C MET A 1 7.62 19.12 -3.25
N ALA A 2 7.05 18.10 -2.62
CA ALA A 2 7.68 16.79 -2.50
C ALA A 2 6.78 15.72 -3.12
N ALA A 3 7.39 14.63 -3.59
CA ALA A 3 6.72 13.41 -4.02
C ALA A 3 7.37 12.23 -3.29
N TYR A 4 6.58 11.44 -2.57
CA TYR A 4 7.03 10.21 -1.90
C TYR A 4 6.64 9.02 -2.77
N MET A 5 7.49 8.00 -2.84
CA MET A 5 7.33 6.90 -3.80
C MET A 5 7.76 5.58 -3.15
N GLY A 6 6.91 4.57 -3.22
CA GLY A 6 7.29 3.18 -2.97
C GLY A 6 7.89 2.55 -4.22
N ASP A 7 8.84 1.62 -4.04
CA ASP A 7 9.33 0.74 -5.08
C ASP A 7 8.90 -0.69 -4.77
N ASP A 8 7.81 -1.15 -5.39
CA ASP A 8 7.24 -2.47 -5.11
C ASP A 8 8.13 -3.59 -5.68
N SER A 9 9.07 -4.01 -4.84
CA SER A 9 9.69 -5.32 -4.89
C SER A 9 10.27 -5.62 -3.51
N ARG A 10 10.40 -6.92 -3.21
CA ARG A 10 10.98 -7.36 -1.93
C ARG A 10 12.37 -6.77 -1.77
N PHE A 11 12.64 -6.19 -0.61
CA PHE A 11 13.90 -5.57 -0.24
C PHE A 11 14.29 -4.32 -1.03
N GLU A 12 13.35 -3.69 -1.75
CA GLU A 12 13.55 -2.36 -2.33
C GLU A 12 13.07 -1.28 -1.35
N TYR A 13 12.86 -0.04 -1.80
CA TYR A 13 12.98 1.14 -0.94
C TYR A 13 11.80 2.10 -1.03
N ILE A 14 11.73 2.98 -0.04
CA ILE A 14 10.89 4.19 -0.08
C ILE A 14 11.78 5.37 -0.48
N TYR A 15 11.32 6.15 -1.46
CA TYR A 15 12.00 7.31 -2.02
C TYR A 15 11.24 8.60 -1.77
N LYS A 16 11.96 9.71 -1.87
CA LYS A 16 11.43 11.07 -1.79
C LYS A 16 12.10 11.94 -2.85
N PHE A 17 11.31 12.65 -3.64
CA PHE A 17 11.78 13.72 -4.52
C PHE A 17 11.35 15.07 -3.97
N VAL A 18 12.25 16.06 -3.95
CA VAL A 18 11.94 17.45 -3.55
C VAL A 18 12.27 18.38 -4.70
N SER A 19 11.27 19.13 -5.18
CA SER A 19 11.46 20.12 -6.25
C SER A 19 12.38 21.26 -5.78
N ARG A 20 13.26 21.74 -6.67
CA ARG A 20 14.09 22.93 -6.43
C ARG A 20 13.22 24.16 -6.19
N ASP A 21 12.26 24.34 -7.09
CA ASP A 21 11.40 25.52 -7.09
C ASP A 21 10.12 25.26 -6.28
N ARG A 22 9.50 26.34 -5.81
CA ARG A 22 8.23 26.28 -5.07
C ARG A 22 7.05 26.27 -6.02
N TYR A 23 5.98 25.62 -5.60
CA TYR A 23 4.68 25.76 -6.23
C TYR A 23 4.20 27.22 -6.13
N ILE A 24 3.58 27.72 -7.19
CA ILE A 24 3.01 29.07 -7.28
C ILE A 24 1.52 28.94 -7.63
N GLU A 25 0.65 29.37 -6.73
CA GLU A 25 -0.80 29.34 -6.92
C GLU A 25 -1.19 30.04 -8.24
N GLY A 26 -2.00 29.37 -9.07
CA GLY A 26 -2.49 29.90 -10.35
C GLY A 26 -1.50 29.89 -11.53
N ASP A 27 -0.21 29.63 -11.32
CA ASP A 27 0.78 29.56 -12.41
C ASP A 27 0.99 28.13 -12.92
N LYS A 28 0.04 27.64 -13.71
CA LYS A 28 0.11 26.29 -14.31
C LYS A 28 1.39 26.08 -15.13
N LYS A 29 1.85 27.11 -15.87
CA LYS A 29 3.02 26.98 -16.76
C LYS A 29 4.29 26.75 -15.96
N HIS A 30 4.49 27.51 -14.88
CA HIS A 30 5.58 27.28 -13.93
C HIS A 30 5.44 25.93 -13.22
N ASN A 31 4.26 25.61 -12.70
CA ASN A 31 4.08 24.39 -11.90
C ASN A 31 4.31 23.10 -12.69
N MET A 32 4.09 23.11 -14.01
CA MET A 32 4.42 21.98 -14.89
C MET A 32 5.93 21.66 -14.97
N THR A 33 6.83 22.53 -14.48
CA THR A 33 8.28 22.28 -14.49
C THR A 33 8.82 21.76 -13.16
N LEU A 34 8.00 21.67 -12.10
CA LEU A 34 8.49 21.38 -10.74
C LEU A 34 9.15 20.00 -10.59
N LEU A 35 8.73 19.02 -11.38
CA LEU A 35 9.30 17.67 -11.37
C LEU A 35 10.57 17.53 -12.23
N GLN A 36 10.95 18.57 -12.97
CA GLN A 36 12.12 18.52 -13.86
C GLN A 36 13.44 18.79 -13.15
N ASN A 37 13.41 19.49 -12.00
CA ASN A 37 14.60 19.90 -11.27
C ASN A 37 14.37 19.75 -9.77
N GLY A 38 15.17 18.93 -9.12
CA GLY A 38 15.06 18.68 -7.70
C GLY A 38 16.11 17.70 -7.19
N SER A 39 15.90 17.23 -5.98
CA SER A 39 16.77 16.27 -5.30
C SER A 39 16.01 14.98 -5.03
N LEU A 40 16.60 13.84 -5.39
CA LEU A 40 16.09 12.51 -5.09
C LEU A 40 16.79 11.98 -3.83
N TYR A 41 16.01 11.35 -2.96
CA TYR A 41 16.45 10.76 -1.71
C TYR A 41 15.87 9.35 -1.55
N VAL A 42 16.51 8.54 -0.72
CA VAL A 42 16.04 7.22 -0.31
C VAL A 42 16.05 7.12 1.22
N ALA A 43 15.08 6.41 1.79
CA ALA A 43 14.94 6.27 3.24
C ALA A 43 15.96 5.31 3.85
N ARG A 44 16.46 5.66 5.04
CA ARG A 44 17.06 4.73 6.00
C ARG A 44 16.37 4.87 7.35
N TYR A 45 15.96 3.73 7.90
CA TYR A 45 15.26 3.62 9.19
C TYR A 45 16.19 3.07 10.25
N THR A 46 16.07 3.61 11.47
CA THR A 46 16.74 3.14 12.68
C THR A 46 15.66 2.91 13.73
N GLY A 47 15.55 1.65 14.19
CA GLY A 47 14.70 1.28 15.32
C GLY A 47 15.27 1.75 16.65
N ASN A 48 14.42 2.06 17.62
CA ASN A 48 14.83 2.46 18.97
C ASN A 48 14.63 1.36 20.03
N SER A 49 14.02 0.23 19.67
CA SER A 49 13.82 -0.91 20.56
C SER A 49 15.16 -1.56 20.95
N PRO A 50 15.38 -1.91 22.23
CA PRO A 50 16.61 -2.60 22.65
C PRO A 50 16.83 -3.96 21.98
N TYR A 51 15.75 -4.69 21.75
CA TYR A 51 15.74 -6.00 21.11
C TYR A 51 14.44 -6.18 20.33
N ILE A 52 14.53 -6.80 19.17
CA ILE A 52 13.37 -7.16 18.35
C ILE A 52 13.22 -8.67 18.39
N THR A 53 12.00 -9.14 18.64
CA THR A 53 11.63 -10.56 18.50
C THR A 53 10.67 -10.68 17.33
N ASP A 54 10.87 -11.70 16.50
CA ASP A 54 10.11 -11.92 15.26
C ASP A 54 8.59 -11.82 15.47
N GLY A 55 7.98 -10.79 14.86
CA GLY A 55 6.55 -10.48 14.91
C GLY A 55 5.99 -10.04 16.27
N GLN A 56 6.81 -10.02 17.31
CA GLN A 56 6.36 -9.65 18.66
C GLN A 56 6.51 -8.14 18.86
N VAL A 57 5.49 -7.53 19.48
CA VAL A 57 5.55 -6.13 19.89
C VAL A 57 6.76 -5.95 20.82
N PRO A 58 7.62 -4.95 20.58
CA PRO A 58 8.77 -4.70 21.43
C PRO A 58 8.39 -4.39 22.88
N SER A 59 9.34 -4.55 23.79
CA SER A 59 9.09 -4.44 25.23
C SER A 59 8.73 -3.03 25.71
N ASP A 60 9.07 -2.00 24.95
CA ASP A 60 8.65 -0.60 25.15
C ASP A 60 7.26 -0.31 24.55
N GLY A 61 6.66 -1.28 23.86
CA GLY A 61 5.24 -1.31 23.51
C GLY A 61 4.89 -0.81 22.10
N THR A 62 5.88 -0.37 21.33
CA THR A 62 5.71 0.18 19.99
C THR A 62 6.83 -0.30 19.05
N PHE A 63 6.55 -0.35 17.76
CA PHE A 63 7.60 -0.45 16.74
C PHE A 63 7.86 0.97 16.23
N ASP A 64 9.00 1.57 16.59
CA ASP A 64 9.27 2.97 16.29
C ASP A 64 10.75 3.33 16.23
N GLY A 65 11.02 4.57 15.88
CA GLY A 65 12.37 5.09 15.88
C GLY A 65 12.53 6.35 15.05
N SER A 66 13.76 6.53 14.56
CA SER A 66 14.15 7.65 13.72
C SER A 66 14.56 7.18 12.33
N GLY A 67 14.64 8.10 11.39
CA GLY A 67 15.17 7.82 10.07
C GLY A 67 15.71 9.08 9.40
N GLU A 68 16.33 8.84 8.26
CA GLU A 68 16.92 9.88 7.44
C GLU A 68 16.66 9.64 5.96
N TRP A 69 16.61 10.75 5.23
CA TRP A 69 16.57 10.76 3.77
C TRP A 69 17.99 10.91 3.24
N ILE A 70 18.55 9.81 2.74
CA ILE A 70 19.88 9.81 2.14
C ILE A 70 19.78 10.39 0.74
N GLN A 71 20.47 11.50 0.51
CA GLN A 71 20.43 12.19 -0.78
C GLN A 71 21.17 11.39 -1.87
N LEU A 72 20.47 11.06 -2.95
CA LEU A 72 21.02 10.42 -4.14
C LEU A 72 21.42 11.46 -5.20
N THR A 73 20.62 12.53 -5.34
CA THR A 73 20.88 13.62 -6.31
C THR A 73 20.62 15.01 -5.72
N ASP A 74 21.21 16.02 -6.33
CA ASP A 74 21.05 17.45 -6.02
C ASP A 74 20.99 18.25 -7.32
N GLY A 75 19.78 18.43 -7.85
CA GLY A 75 19.60 18.84 -9.23
C GLY A 75 20.31 17.86 -10.18
N ASN A 76 21.16 18.39 -11.05
CA ASN A 76 21.90 17.60 -12.05
C ASN A 76 23.24 17.04 -11.52
N LYS A 77 23.38 16.89 -10.19
CA LYS A 77 24.59 16.36 -9.56
C LYS A 77 24.29 15.06 -8.82
N SER A 78 25.10 14.03 -9.07
CA SER A 78 25.11 12.81 -8.26
C SER A 78 25.70 13.09 -6.88
N LYS A 79 25.12 12.47 -5.85
CA LYS A 79 25.68 12.36 -4.50
C LYS A 79 26.22 10.97 -4.19
N VAL A 80 26.09 10.03 -5.14
CA VAL A 80 26.47 8.64 -4.96
C VAL A 80 27.92 8.46 -5.44
N PRO A 81 28.85 8.05 -4.57
CA PRO A 81 30.26 7.94 -4.94
C PRO A 81 30.47 7.04 -6.17
N GLY A 82 31.19 7.53 -7.17
CA GLY A 82 31.52 6.75 -8.37
C GLY A 82 30.35 6.42 -9.30
N MET A 83 29.23 7.14 -9.21
CA MET A 83 28.14 7.10 -10.19
C MET A 83 27.88 8.52 -10.72
N SER A 84 27.71 8.64 -12.03
CA SER A 84 27.23 9.85 -12.69
C SER A 84 25.76 10.12 -12.35
N ILE A 85 25.26 11.33 -12.68
CA ILE A 85 23.85 11.67 -12.45
C ILE A 85 22.91 10.75 -13.25
N ASP A 86 23.24 10.46 -14.51
CA ASP A 86 22.42 9.60 -15.36
C ASP A 86 22.38 8.16 -14.81
N GLU A 87 23.50 7.64 -14.34
CA GLU A 87 23.56 6.32 -13.69
C GLU A 87 22.71 6.27 -12.41
N VAL A 88 22.72 7.32 -11.58
CA VAL A 88 21.88 7.36 -10.37
C VAL A 88 20.39 7.36 -10.71
N LEU A 89 19.98 8.08 -11.76
CA LEU A 89 18.58 8.19 -12.17
C LEU A 89 18.06 6.95 -12.92
N ILE A 90 18.94 6.23 -13.65
CA ILE A 90 18.56 5.01 -14.38
C ILE A 90 18.71 3.77 -13.49
N TYR A 91 19.75 3.71 -12.67
CA TYR A 91 20.08 2.59 -11.80
C TYR A 91 19.84 2.93 -10.31
N THR A 92 18.70 3.56 -10.04
CA THR A 92 18.37 4.10 -8.71
C THR A 92 18.39 3.06 -7.59
N ARG A 93 18.00 1.81 -7.86
CA ARG A 93 18.12 0.70 -6.90
C ARG A 93 19.58 0.42 -6.52
N ILE A 94 20.47 0.35 -7.51
CA ILE A 94 21.92 0.15 -7.30
C ILE A 94 22.52 1.32 -6.51
N ALA A 95 22.10 2.55 -6.83
CA ALA A 95 22.48 3.74 -6.08
C ALA A 95 22.02 3.68 -4.62
N ALA A 96 20.77 3.27 -4.36
CA ALA A 96 20.22 3.12 -3.01
C ALA A 96 20.94 2.04 -2.20
N ASP A 97 21.18 0.87 -2.79
CA ASP A 97 22.00 -0.21 -2.20
C ASP A 97 23.37 0.33 -1.77
N LYS A 98 24.05 1.05 -2.68
CA LYS A 98 25.39 1.62 -2.43
C LYS A 98 25.40 2.63 -1.30
N MET A 99 24.30 3.37 -1.12
CA MET A 99 24.14 4.37 -0.08
C MET A 99 23.63 3.80 1.25
N GLY A 100 23.33 2.50 1.31
CA GLY A 100 22.92 1.81 2.53
C GLY A 100 21.49 2.14 2.96
N ALA A 101 20.58 2.31 2.00
CA ALA A 101 19.15 2.42 2.27
C ALA A 101 18.59 1.16 2.95
N THR A 102 17.51 1.31 3.71
CA THR A 102 16.88 0.18 4.42
C THR A 102 16.02 -0.62 3.45
N LYS A 103 16.23 -1.94 3.41
CA LYS A 103 15.50 -2.86 2.55
C LYS A 103 14.12 -3.14 3.12
N MET A 104 13.07 -2.76 2.41
CA MET A 104 11.69 -2.78 2.90
C MET A 104 10.89 -4.00 2.38
N ASP A 105 9.77 -4.29 3.04
CA ASP A 105 8.84 -5.34 2.65
C ASP A 105 7.81 -4.86 1.62
N ARG A 106 8.25 -4.74 0.35
CA ARG A 106 7.40 -4.34 -0.80
C ARG A 106 6.60 -3.05 -0.56
N PRO A 107 7.26 -1.88 -0.61
CA PRO A 107 6.57 -0.59 -0.58
C PRO A 107 5.64 -0.42 -1.79
N GLU A 108 4.34 -0.37 -1.52
CA GLU A 108 3.30 -0.09 -2.51
C GLU A 108 2.99 1.42 -2.52
N ASP A 109 1.77 1.81 -2.16
CA ASP A 109 1.32 3.18 -2.16
C ASP A 109 1.85 3.98 -0.96
N VAL A 110 2.02 5.29 -1.18
CA VAL A 110 2.52 6.23 -0.19
C VAL A 110 1.69 7.51 -0.26
N GLU A 111 0.96 7.81 0.81
CA GLU A 111 0.07 8.97 0.87
C GLU A 111 0.40 9.88 2.07
N PRO A 112 0.80 11.15 1.84
CA PRO A 112 0.91 12.13 2.89
C PRO A 112 -0.48 12.61 3.34
N SER A 113 -0.74 12.58 4.64
CA SER A 113 -1.97 13.10 5.24
C SER A 113 -2.13 14.59 4.95
N PRO A 114 -3.24 15.03 4.32
CA PRO A 114 -3.49 16.44 4.06
C PRO A 114 -3.80 17.25 5.34
N PHE A 115 -3.99 16.57 6.48
CA PHE A 115 -4.34 17.19 7.76
C PHE A 115 -3.13 17.39 8.67
N THR A 116 -2.20 16.44 8.66
CA THR A 116 -1.08 16.41 9.63
C THR A 116 0.29 16.56 8.97
N GLY A 117 0.41 16.26 7.67
CA GLY A 117 1.70 16.13 6.99
C GLY A 117 2.44 14.82 7.29
N LYS A 118 1.89 13.95 8.15
CA LYS A 118 2.41 12.58 8.34
C LYS A 118 2.29 11.79 7.05
N ILE A 119 3.27 10.95 6.75
CA ILE A 119 3.33 10.13 5.53
C ILE A 119 3.05 8.68 5.90
N TYR A 120 2.18 8.03 5.15
CA TYR A 120 1.81 6.63 5.36
C TYR A 120 2.20 5.82 4.15
N ALA A 121 2.90 4.70 4.36
CA ALA A 121 3.24 3.78 3.29
C ALA A 121 2.74 2.37 3.62
N ALA A 122 2.17 1.72 2.61
CA ALA A 122 1.78 0.32 2.69
C ALA A 122 2.98 -0.58 2.33
N LEU A 123 3.22 -1.61 3.14
CA LEU A 123 4.28 -2.61 2.95
C LEU A 123 3.60 -3.97 2.83
N THR A 124 3.28 -4.37 1.59
CA THR A 124 2.26 -5.42 1.36
C THR A 124 2.66 -6.79 1.91
N ASN A 125 3.89 -7.25 1.67
CA ASN A 125 4.44 -8.50 2.23
C ASN A 125 5.90 -8.72 1.80
N ASN A 126 6.57 -9.67 2.46
CA ASN A 126 7.87 -10.17 2.04
C ASN A 126 8.14 -11.58 2.60
N THR A 127 7.73 -12.61 1.84
CA THR A 127 8.00 -14.00 2.21
C THR A 127 9.47 -14.41 2.08
N ASP A 128 10.35 -13.53 1.58
CA ASP A 128 11.79 -13.77 1.52
C ASP A 128 12.54 -13.23 2.74
N ARG A 129 11.90 -12.41 3.58
CA ARG A 129 12.45 -11.90 4.84
C ARG A 129 12.92 -13.05 5.74
N GLY A 130 14.19 -13.04 6.14
CA GLY A 130 14.80 -14.09 6.97
C GLY A 130 15.17 -15.39 6.24
N LYS A 131 14.97 -15.52 4.92
CA LYS A 131 15.51 -16.66 4.16
C LYS A 131 17.05 -16.66 4.15
N PRO A 132 17.71 -17.81 3.92
CA PRO A 132 19.17 -17.86 3.82
C PRO A 132 19.73 -16.82 2.83
N GLY A 133 20.68 -16.01 3.30
CA GLY A 133 21.28 -14.94 2.50
C GLY A 133 20.41 -13.68 2.32
N LYS A 134 19.25 -13.61 2.98
CA LYS A 134 18.39 -12.41 3.03
C LYS A 134 18.43 -11.79 4.42
N GLU A 135 18.16 -10.49 4.49
CA GLU A 135 18.08 -9.77 5.76
C GLU A 135 16.97 -10.39 6.62
N GLY A 136 17.25 -10.55 7.92
CA GLY A 136 16.27 -11.02 8.90
C GLY A 136 15.27 -9.95 9.30
N PRO A 137 14.40 -10.24 10.27
CA PRO A 137 13.53 -9.24 10.87
C PRO A 137 14.33 -8.08 11.46
N THR A 138 13.83 -6.87 11.23
CA THR A 138 14.32 -5.63 11.85
C THR A 138 13.11 -4.87 12.38
N GLU A 139 13.28 -3.87 13.22
CA GLU A 139 12.12 -3.13 13.74
C GLU A 139 11.18 -2.52 12.67
N PRO A 140 11.67 -1.88 11.59
CA PRO A 140 10.79 -1.41 10.51
C PRO A 140 10.23 -2.54 9.64
N ASN A 141 10.75 -3.77 9.73
CA ASN A 141 10.28 -4.95 8.97
C ASN A 141 10.27 -6.18 9.90
N PRO A 142 9.30 -6.27 10.83
CA PRO A 142 9.46 -7.02 12.07
C PRO A 142 9.22 -8.53 11.96
N ARG A 143 8.87 -9.05 10.78
CA ARG A 143 8.46 -10.45 10.61
C ARG A 143 9.28 -11.23 9.60
N ALA A 144 9.81 -12.39 9.98
CA ALA A 144 10.36 -13.35 9.04
C ALA A 144 9.21 -13.98 8.24
N ASN A 145 9.45 -14.31 6.97
CA ASN A 145 8.42 -14.83 6.08
C ASN A 145 7.12 -14.01 6.17
N ASN A 146 7.23 -12.68 6.14
CA ASN A 146 6.10 -11.77 6.32
C ASN A 146 5.09 -11.98 5.20
N ARG A 147 3.96 -12.64 5.50
CA ARG A 147 2.88 -12.90 4.52
C ARG A 147 1.80 -11.82 4.53
N THR A 148 1.68 -11.10 5.63
CA THR A 148 0.51 -10.28 5.96
C THR A 148 0.77 -8.78 5.85
N GLY A 149 2.03 -8.32 5.85
CA GLY A 149 2.35 -6.91 5.59
C GLY A 149 2.20 -5.99 6.79
N HIS A 150 2.48 -4.71 6.61
CA HIS A 150 2.39 -3.69 7.64
C HIS A 150 2.18 -2.30 7.02
N VAL A 151 1.86 -1.30 7.86
CA VAL A 151 1.74 0.09 7.44
C VAL A 151 2.64 0.94 8.33
N ILE A 152 3.56 1.67 7.71
CA ILE A 152 4.46 2.59 8.41
C ILE A 152 3.91 4.02 8.35
N GLU A 153 3.99 4.72 9.47
CA GLU A 153 3.68 6.15 9.63
C GLU A 153 5.00 6.90 9.87
N MET A 154 5.23 7.99 9.15
CA MET A 154 6.43 8.83 9.26
C MET A 154 6.05 10.29 9.45
N ILE A 155 6.86 11.05 10.19
CA ILE A 155 6.77 12.51 10.25
C ILE A 155 8.15 13.15 10.18
N GLU A 156 8.31 14.07 9.24
CA GLU A 156 9.55 14.79 9.04
C GLU A 156 9.75 15.87 10.10
N ASP A 157 11.01 16.09 10.50
CA ASP A 157 11.32 17.07 11.53
C ASP A 157 10.79 18.46 11.17
N GLY A 158 10.09 19.08 12.13
CA GLY A 158 9.45 20.38 11.95
C GLY A 158 8.26 20.37 10.98
N ASN A 159 7.78 19.20 10.55
CA ASN A 159 6.77 19.04 9.50
C ASN A 159 7.18 19.79 8.20
N ASP A 160 8.48 19.76 7.87
CA ASP A 160 9.05 20.41 6.68
C ASP A 160 9.43 19.34 5.65
N VAL A 161 8.78 19.40 4.49
CA VAL A 161 9.06 18.52 3.34
C VAL A 161 10.49 18.60 2.80
N ARG A 162 11.32 19.53 3.29
CA ARG A 162 12.75 19.64 2.96
C ARG A 162 13.65 19.00 4.02
N SER A 163 13.11 18.58 5.16
CA SER A 163 13.88 17.89 6.18
C SER A 163 14.49 16.61 5.61
N THR A 164 15.67 16.28 6.12
CA THR A 164 16.39 15.05 5.80
C THR A 164 16.32 14.04 6.94
N THR A 165 15.53 14.34 7.98
CA THR A 165 15.34 13.49 9.16
C THR A 165 13.86 13.41 9.52
N PHE A 166 13.46 12.27 10.06
CA PHE A 166 12.09 11.98 10.43
C PHE A 166 12.03 11.02 11.61
N THR A 167 10.89 10.97 12.28
CA THR A 167 10.51 9.86 13.17
C THR A 167 9.48 8.98 12.49
N TRP A 168 9.41 7.73 12.91
CA TRP A 168 8.48 6.75 12.33
C TRP A 168 7.95 5.80 13.39
N ASN A 169 6.79 5.20 13.11
CA ASN A 169 6.24 4.06 13.84
C ASN A 169 5.48 3.13 12.89
N LEU A 170 5.31 1.86 13.24
CA LEU A 170 4.36 1.01 12.53
C LEU A 170 2.95 1.28 13.07
N LEU A 171 2.09 1.84 12.21
CA LEU A 171 0.67 2.01 12.52
C LEU A 171 0.03 0.63 12.71
N LEU A 172 0.32 -0.28 11.79
CA LEU A 172 -0.20 -1.65 11.77
C LEU A 172 0.93 -2.63 11.48
N VAL A 173 0.95 -3.76 12.17
CA VAL A 173 1.51 -5.03 11.67
C VAL A 173 0.30 -5.90 11.40
N CYS A 174 -0.04 -6.09 10.12
CA CYS A 174 -1.31 -6.70 9.72
C CYS A 174 -1.37 -8.19 10.10
N GLY A 175 -2.55 -8.73 10.33
CA GLY A 175 -2.75 -10.11 10.78
C GLY A 175 -4.22 -10.43 10.99
N ASP A 176 -4.49 -11.66 11.42
CA ASP A 176 -5.82 -12.08 11.86
C ASP A 176 -5.81 -12.23 13.39
N PRO A 177 -6.52 -11.35 14.14
CA PRO A 177 -6.59 -11.41 15.59
C PRO A 177 -7.06 -12.76 16.16
N ALA A 178 -7.72 -13.59 15.36
CA ALA A 178 -8.20 -14.91 15.75
C ALA A 178 -7.20 -16.05 15.47
N ASP A 179 -6.11 -15.79 14.76
CA ASP A 179 -5.07 -16.77 14.44
C ASP A 179 -3.82 -16.61 15.34
N ASN A 180 -2.81 -17.45 15.11
CA ASN A 180 -1.54 -17.43 15.82
C ASN A 180 -0.63 -16.25 15.44
N ASP A 181 -1.03 -15.46 14.44
CA ASP A 181 -0.39 -14.21 14.04
C ASP A 181 -1.40 -13.05 14.16
N PRO A 182 -1.69 -12.59 15.39
CA PRO A 182 -2.75 -11.63 15.66
C PRO A 182 -2.46 -10.24 15.11
N GLY A 183 -1.22 -9.94 14.73
CA GLY A 183 -0.80 -8.62 14.32
C GLY A 183 -0.66 -7.61 15.48
N TYR A 184 -0.43 -6.35 15.11
CA TYR A 184 -0.33 -5.20 16.00
C TYR A 184 -1.13 -4.03 15.40
N PHE A 185 -1.93 -3.37 16.24
CA PHE A 185 -2.87 -2.35 15.78
C PHE A 185 -2.68 -1.04 16.56
N SER A 186 -1.44 -0.54 16.66
CA SER A 186 -1.09 0.66 17.45
C SER A 186 -1.61 0.62 18.91
N GLY A 187 -1.60 -0.57 19.52
CA GLY A 187 -2.11 -0.79 20.88
C GLY A 187 -3.65 -0.86 21.00
N TYR A 188 -4.39 -0.81 19.90
CA TYR A 188 -5.83 -1.07 19.91
C TYR A 188 -6.12 -2.53 20.26
N ASP A 189 -7.27 -2.75 20.91
CA ASP A 189 -7.76 -4.06 21.32
C ASP A 189 -8.01 -4.96 20.09
N PRO A 190 -7.20 -6.03 19.87
CA PRO A 190 -7.33 -6.88 18.69
C PRO A 190 -8.67 -7.61 18.61
N ALA A 191 -9.40 -7.77 19.72
CA ALA A 191 -10.74 -8.36 19.70
C ALA A 191 -11.80 -7.46 19.02
N LYS A 192 -11.45 -6.22 18.69
CA LYS A 192 -12.35 -5.20 18.13
C LYS A 192 -11.87 -4.67 16.77
N VAL A 193 -10.96 -5.36 16.11
CA VAL A 193 -10.49 -5.02 14.77
C VAL A 193 -10.88 -6.09 13.76
N SER A 194 -11.08 -5.68 12.51
CA SER A 194 -11.21 -6.63 11.39
C SER A 194 -9.84 -7.24 11.05
N PRO A 195 -9.77 -8.53 10.67
CA PRO A 195 -8.56 -9.11 10.14
C PRO A 195 -8.19 -8.42 8.82
N ILE A 196 -6.91 -8.14 8.63
CA ILE A 196 -6.38 -7.43 7.47
C ILE A 196 -5.01 -7.99 7.11
N SER A 197 -4.70 -8.07 5.81
CA SER A 197 -3.40 -8.47 5.30
C SER A 197 -3.14 -7.82 3.96
N CYS A 198 -1.87 -7.78 3.56
CA CYS A 198 -1.43 -7.27 2.27
C CYS A 198 -1.98 -5.88 1.95
N PRO A 199 -1.75 -4.88 2.82
CA PRO A 199 -2.12 -3.50 2.51
C PRO A 199 -1.42 -3.05 1.24
N ASP A 200 -2.15 -2.38 0.35
CA ASP A 200 -1.67 -1.93 -0.96
C ASP A 200 -1.85 -0.42 -1.12
N ASN A 201 -3.08 0.06 -1.38
CA ASN A 201 -3.33 1.49 -1.56
C ASN A 201 -3.78 2.16 -0.26
N VAL A 202 -3.44 3.44 -0.12
CA VAL A 202 -3.79 4.27 1.03
C VAL A 202 -4.46 5.57 0.60
N ALA A 203 -5.52 5.96 1.30
CA ALA A 203 -6.23 7.21 1.05
C ALA A 203 -6.75 7.81 2.36
N PHE A 204 -7.18 9.08 2.32
CA PHE A 204 -7.75 9.77 3.47
C PHE A 204 -9.20 10.19 3.22
N ASP A 205 -10.03 10.10 4.26
CA ASP A 205 -11.34 10.77 4.28
C ASP A 205 -11.26 12.18 4.85
N SER A 206 -12.35 12.94 4.75
CA SER A 206 -12.44 14.30 5.27
C SER A 206 -12.35 14.41 6.81
N ALA A 207 -12.48 13.29 7.53
CA ALA A 207 -12.33 13.19 8.98
C ALA A 207 -10.90 12.80 9.42
N GLY A 208 -9.99 12.57 8.46
CA GLY A 208 -8.61 12.22 8.74
C GLY A 208 -8.39 10.75 9.08
N ASN A 209 -9.34 9.85 8.80
CA ASN A 209 -9.08 8.41 8.89
C ASN A 209 -8.29 7.93 7.67
N LEU A 210 -7.44 6.93 7.88
CA LEU A 210 -6.75 6.23 6.80
C LEU A 210 -7.67 5.15 6.23
N TRP A 211 -7.73 5.06 4.91
CA TRP A 211 -8.42 4.01 4.18
C TRP A 211 -7.38 3.16 3.48
N ILE A 212 -7.46 1.84 3.67
CA ILE A 212 -6.48 0.88 3.16
C ILE A 212 -7.20 -0.11 2.26
N SER A 213 -6.76 -0.25 1.01
CA SER A 213 -7.16 -1.35 0.16
C SER A 213 -6.16 -2.51 0.26
N THR A 214 -6.60 -3.72 -0.04
CA THR A 214 -5.75 -4.92 0.06
C THR A 214 -5.64 -5.66 -1.26
N ASP A 215 -4.48 -6.27 -1.48
CA ASP A 215 -4.19 -7.23 -2.57
C ASP A 215 -3.44 -8.45 -2.02
N GLY A 216 -4.12 -9.58 -1.90
CA GLY A 216 -3.51 -10.85 -1.53
C GLY A 216 -4.03 -11.46 -0.22
N ALA A 217 -5.07 -10.88 0.38
CA ALA A 217 -5.77 -11.48 1.52
C ALA A 217 -6.28 -12.92 1.26
N PRO A 218 -6.76 -13.28 0.06
CA PRO A 218 -7.25 -14.64 -0.21
C PRO A 218 -6.19 -15.72 0.02
N SER A 219 -4.95 -15.47 -0.39
CA SER A 219 -3.85 -16.43 -0.24
C SER A 219 -3.25 -16.44 1.17
N THR A 220 -3.48 -15.39 1.94
CA THR A 220 -2.82 -15.15 3.22
C THR A 220 -3.70 -15.53 4.41
N ILE A 221 -4.87 -14.90 4.51
CA ILE A 221 -5.82 -15.07 5.62
C ILE A 221 -7.17 -15.68 5.16
N GLN A 222 -7.27 -16.16 3.91
CA GLN A 222 -8.46 -16.82 3.36
C GLN A 222 -9.73 -15.94 3.32
N ASN A 223 -9.56 -14.61 3.31
CA ASN A 223 -10.64 -13.64 3.12
C ASN A 223 -10.55 -13.03 1.72
N ASN A 224 -11.66 -12.55 1.17
CA ASN A 224 -11.60 -11.68 0.00
C ASN A 224 -10.87 -10.38 0.36
N ASP A 225 -10.18 -9.79 -0.62
CA ASP A 225 -9.66 -8.44 -0.49
C ASP A 225 -10.77 -7.42 -0.28
N GLY A 226 -10.40 -6.26 0.27
CA GLY A 226 -11.38 -5.27 0.67
C GLY A 226 -10.81 -3.87 0.87
N LEU A 227 -11.71 -2.99 1.30
CA LEU A 227 -11.37 -1.65 1.75
C LEU A 227 -11.64 -1.56 3.25
N PHE A 228 -10.68 -1.02 3.99
CA PHE A 228 -10.70 -0.91 5.44
C PHE A 228 -10.53 0.54 5.85
N ARG A 229 -11.22 0.96 6.91
CA ARG A 229 -11.00 2.27 7.56
C ARG A 229 -10.21 2.07 8.83
N VAL A 230 -9.23 2.94 9.08
CA VAL A 230 -8.36 2.91 10.25
C VAL A 230 -8.36 4.28 10.94
N GLY A 231 -8.72 4.30 12.22
CA GLY A 231 -8.59 5.50 13.04
C GLY A 231 -7.12 5.80 13.33
N LEU A 232 -6.72 7.07 13.25
CA LEU A 232 -5.32 7.49 13.44
C LEU A 232 -5.03 8.14 14.80
N GLU A 233 -6.06 8.55 15.53
CA GLU A 233 -5.92 9.34 16.75
C GLU A 233 -6.84 8.88 17.90
N GLY A 234 -6.44 9.28 19.11
CA GLY A 234 -7.22 9.11 20.33
C GLY A 234 -7.59 7.66 20.60
N ALA A 235 -8.80 7.46 21.15
CA ALA A 235 -9.30 6.14 21.52
C ALA A 235 -9.57 5.22 20.33
N ASN A 236 -9.47 5.69 19.08
CA ASN A 236 -9.67 4.90 17.87
C ASN A 236 -8.36 4.65 17.11
N ARG A 237 -7.20 5.10 17.61
CA ARG A 237 -5.92 4.84 16.92
C ARG A 237 -5.70 3.35 16.74
N GLY A 238 -5.51 2.93 15.50
CA GLY A 238 -5.31 1.53 15.11
C GLY A 238 -6.59 0.70 15.01
N LYS A 239 -7.78 1.28 15.25
CA LYS A 239 -9.05 0.58 15.04
C LYS A 239 -9.27 0.31 13.56
N VAL A 240 -9.10 -0.94 13.12
CA VAL A 240 -9.35 -1.37 11.74
C VAL A 240 -10.79 -1.87 11.59
N GLU A 241 -11.54 -1.29 10.66
CA GLU A 241 -12.92 -1.65 10.37
C GLU A 241 -13.08 -1.92 8.87
N GLN A 242 -13.43 -3.16 8.50
CA GLN A 242 -13.72 -3.49 7.10
C GLN A 242 -14.98 -2.74 6.63
N PHE A 243 -14.85 -2.01 5.53
CA PHE A 243 -15.94 -1.25 4.92
C PHE A 243 -16.62 -2.04 3.79
N LEU A 244 -15.83 -2.70 2.94
CA LEU A 244 -16.32 -3.59 1.89
C LEU A 244 -15.34 -4.73 1.62
N ALA A 245 -15.84 -5.76 0.93
CA ALA A 245 -15.04 -6.80 0.30
C ALA A 245 -15.34 -6.82 -1.20
N VAL A 246 -14.35 -7.17 -2.00
CA VAL A 246 -14.50 -7.35 -3.46
C VAL A 246 -14.82 -8.81 -3.81
N PRO A 247 -15.25 -9.09 -5.05
CA PRO A 247 -15.52 -10.46 -5.50
C PRO A 247 -14.31 -11.39 -5.38
N LYS A 248 -14.58 -12.69 -5.49
CA LYS A 248 -13.56 -13.75 -5.47
C LYS A 248 -12.43 -13.45 -6.46
N GLU A 249 -11.19 -13.68 -6.02
CA GLU A 249 -9.98 -13.56 -6.86
C GLU A 249 -9.85 -12.16 -7.50
N ALA A 250 -10.37 -11.14 -6.83
CA ALA A 250 -10.16 -9.74 -7.16
C ALA A 250 -9.40 -9.08 -6.03
N GLU A 251 -8.62 -8.06 -6.33
CA GLU A 251 -8.11 -7.12 -5.34
C GLU A 251 -8.99 -5.85 -5.29
N THR A 252 -8.85 -5.10 -4.19
CA THR A 252 -9.39 -3.74 -4.11
C THR A 252 -8.26 -2.77 -4.42
N CYS A 253 -8.45 -1.91 -5.42
CA CYS A 253 -7.41 -0.98 -5.86
C CYS A 253 -7.96 0.46 -6.01
N GLY A 254 -7.08 1.46 -5.84
CA GLY A 254 -7.31 2.86 -6.19
C GLY A 254 -8.53 3.48 -5.51
N PRO A 255 -8.63 3.46 -4.17
CA PRO A 255 -9.76 4.05 -3.48
C PRO A 255 -9.79 5.57 -3.64
N VAL A 256 -10.97 6.12 -3.95
CA VAL A 256 -11.24 7.57 -3.87
C VAL A 256 -12.33 7.79 -2.85
N ILE A 257 -11.98 8.46 -1.75
CA ILE A 257 -12.87 8.71 -0.63
C ILE A 257 -13.49 10.11 -0.76
N ALA A 258 -14.63 10.19 -1.45
CA ALA A 258 -15.43 11.41 -1.60
C ALA A 258 -16.55 11.45 -0.55
N ASP A 259 -16.18 11.27 0.72
CA ASP A 259 -17.09 11.07 1.85
C ASP A 259 -18.01 12.28 2.12
N GLN A 260 -17.53 13.50 1.84
CA GLN A 260 -18.33 14.72 1.91
C GLN A 260 -19.53 14.70 0.94
N GLU A 261 -19.41 13.95 -0.17
CA GLU A 261 -20.48 13.74 -1.14
C GLU A 261 -21.24 12.43 -0.87
N ASN A 262 -20.94 11.74 0.23
CA ASN A 262 -21.42 10.39 0.58
C ASN A 262 -21.06 9.33 -0.47
N MET A 263 -19.89 9.44 -1.08
CA MET A 263 -19.43 8.53 -2.13
C MET A 263 -18.05 7.96 -1.81
N VAL A 264 -17.88 6.67 -2.06
CA VAL A 264 -16.59 5.99 -2.08
C VAL A 264 -16.47 5.27 -3.41
N TYR A 265 -15.34 5.39 -4.08
CA TYR A 265 -15.05 4.66 -5.31
C TYR A 265 -13.91 3.69 -5.07
N VAL A 266 -14.03 2.48 -5.61
CA VAL A 266 -12.94 1.48 -5.63
C VAL A 266 -12.89 0.83 -7.01
N ALA A 267 -11.69 0.50 -7.47
CA ALA A 267 -11.52 -0.42 -8.58
C ALA A 267 -11.54 -1.86 -8.05
N VAL A 268 -12.37 -2.70 -8.67
CA VAL A 268 -12.28 -4.16 -8.54
C VAL A 268 -11.35 -4.62 -9.65
N GLN A 269 -10.11 -4.96 -9.33
CA GLN A 269 -9.14 -5.42 -10.32
C GLN A 269 -9.26 -6.94 -10.54
N HIS A 270 -8.99 -7.37 -11.78
CA HIS A 270 -8.86 -8.77 -12.22
C HIS A 270 -9.77 -9.82 -11.54
N PRO A 271 -11.10 -9.61 -11.43
CA PRO A 271 -11.96 -10.56 -10.73
C PRO A 271 -11.90 -11.95 -11.38
N GLY A 272 -11.61 -12.99 -10.59
CA GLY A 272 -11.51 -14.36 -11.12
C GLY A 272 -10.18 -14.65 -11.82
N GLU A 273 -9.08 -14.06 -11.36
CA GLU A 273 -7.74 -14.15 -11.97
C GLU A 273 -7.28 -15.60 -12.25
N ASP A 274 -7.65 -16.56 -11.40
CA ASP A 274 -7.26 -17.97 -11.53
C ASP A 274 -8.18 -18.75 -12.49
N GLY A 275 -9.22 -18.11 -12.99
CA GLY A 275 -10.15 -18.69 -13.95
C GLY A 275 -9.60 -18.71 -15.37
N THR A 276 -10.31 -19.41 -16.26
CA THR A 276 -10.02 -19.41 -17.69
C THR A 276 -11.19 -18.84 -18.48
N TYR A 277 -10.99 -18.64 -19.79
CA TYR A 277 -12.07 -18.23 -20.68
C TYR A 277 -13.21 -19.26 -20.72
N GLU A 278 -12.87 -20.56 -20.71
CA GLU A 278 -13.82 -21.67 -20.76
C GLU A 278 -14.49 -21.95 -19.39
N GLU A 279 -13.77 -21.71 -18.30
CA GLU A 279 -14.19 -21.94 -16.93
C GLU A 279 -13.88 -20.71 -16.06
N PRO A 280 -14.71 -19.65 -16.13
CA PRO A 280 -14.49 -18.45 -15.35
C PRO A 280 -14.84 -18.68 -13.87
N HIS A 281 -13.98 -18.21 -12.98
CA HIS A 281 -14.17 -18.30 -11.53
C HIS A 281 -15.01 -17.16 -10.94
N SER A 282 -15.11 -16.04 -11.66
CA SER A 282 -15.94 -14.90 -11.32
C SER A 282 -16.88 -14.55 -12.48
N TYR A 283 -18.01 -13.93 -12.16
CA TYR A 283 -18.97 -13.40 -13.14
C TYR A 283 -19.25 -11.92 -12.91
N PHE A 284 -18.45 -11.27 -12.05
CA PHE A 284 -18.59 -9.85 -11.75
C PHE A 284 -18.28 -9.00 -13.01
N PRO A 285 -19.01 -7.91 -13.28
CA PRO A 285 -20.10 -7.34 -12.47
C PRO A 285 -21.50 -7.86 -12.83
N ASP A 286 -21.67 -8.57 -13.95
CA ASP A 286 -22.99 -8.83 -14.51
C ASP A 286 -23.71 -10.06 -13.91
N TYR A 287 -22.96 -10.97 -13.28
CA TYR A 287 -23.43 -12.25 -12.72
C TYR A 287 -24.32 -13.07 -13.66
N VAL A 288 -24.11 -12.93 -14.97
CA VAL A 288 -24.83 -13.72 -15.97
C VAL A 288 -24.23 -15.12 -15.98
N LYS A 289 -24.91 -16.08 -15.35
CA LYS A 289 -24.54 -17.50 -15.45
C LYS A 289 -24.61 -17.93 -16.91
N THR A 290 -23.47 -18.06 -17.57
CA THR A 290 -23.38 -18.90 -18.77
C THR A 290 -23.71 -20.32 -18.33
N ARG A 291 -24.76 -20.91 -18.93
CA ARG A 291 -25.30 -22.20 -18.51
C ARG A 291 -24.18 -23.26 -18.49
N SER A 292 -24.14 -24.00 -17.38
CA SER A 292 -23.20 -25.06 -17.03
C SER A 292 -22.75 -25.96 -18.18
N SER A 293 -21.46 -26.34 -18.10
CA SER A 293 -20.71 -27.26 -18.97
C SER A 293 -21.23 -28.71 -19.04
N LYS A 294 -22.51 -28.98 -18.73
CA LYS A 294 -23.11 -30.32 -18.82
C LYS A 294 -24.46 -30.43 -19.56
N ALA A 295 -25.01 -29.34 -20.09
CA ALA A 295 -26.25 -29.40 -20.89
C ALA A 295 -25.98 -29.24 -22.40
N GLN A 296 -25.31 -30.24 -22.99
CA GLN A 296 -25.53 -30.54 -24.41
C GLN A 296 -26.97 -31.05 -24.58
N SER A 297 -27.91 -30.16 -24.85
CA SER A 297 -29.19 -30.53 -25.47
C SER A 297 -29.41 -29.60 -26.67
N GLN A 298 -29.62 -30.21 -27.83
CA GLN A 298 -29.68 -29.61 -29.16
C GLN A 298 -30.76 -28.51 -29.33
N THR A 299 -31.57 -28.24 -28.31
CA THR A 299 -32.71 -27.31 -28.35
C THR A 299 -32.42 -25.86 -27.92
N LEU A 300 -31.17 -25.50 -27.60
CA LEU A 300 -30.80 -24.10 -27.25
C LEU A 300 -29.89 -23.40 -28.26
N ARG A 301 -29.75 -23.95 -29.48
CA ARG A 301 -29.17 -23.23 -30.62
C ARG A 301 -30.03 -22.04 -31.09
N SER A 302 -31.21 -21.83 -30.49
CA SER A 302 -32.19 -20.80 -30.88
C SER A 302 -32.23 -19.58 -29.95
N LEU A 303 -31.47 -19.54 -28.85
CA LEU A 303 -31.15 -18.26 -28.23
C LEU A 303 -30.01 -17.67 -29.04
N GLU A 304 -30.38 -17.00 -30.13
CA GLU A 304 -29.52 -16.12 -30.91
C GLU A 304 -28.59 -15.38 -29.93
N ARG A 305 -27.29 -15.62 -30.07
CA ARG A 305 -26.30 -14.69 -29.53
C ARG A 305 -26.63 -13.35 -30.18
N LYS A 306 -27.40 -12.49 -29.51
CA LYS A 306 -27.54 -11.11 -29.95
C LYS A 306 -26.11 -10.58 -30.04
N HIS A 307 -25.71 -10.15 -31.23
CA HIS A 307 -24.39 -9.55 -31.42
C HIS A 307 -24.17 -8.52 -30.30
N GLY A 308 -23.07 -8.66 -29.56
CA GLY A 308 -22.73 -7.79 -28.43
C GLY A 308 -23.14 -8.29 -27.03
N THR A 309 -23.76 -9.47 -26.86
CA THR A 309 -23.94 -10.05 -25.52
C THR A 309 -22.70 -10.85 -25.12
N PHE A 310 -21.90 -10.31 -24.21
CA PHE A 310 -20.71 -10.94 -23.64
C PHE A 310 -20.78 -10.87 -22.11
N ALA A 311 -20.45 -11.97 -21.43
CA ALA A 311 -20.43 -12.05 -19.98
C ALA A 311 -19.20 -12.87 -19.55
N LEU A 312 -18.15 -12.15 -19.20
CA LEU A 312 -16.95 -12.66 -18.52
C LEU A 312 -16.65 -11.72 -17.35
N PRO A 313 -15.80 -12.15 -16.40
CA PRO A 313 -15.29 -11.24 -15.39
C PRO A 313 -14.66 -10.00 -16.02
N ARG A 314 -14.97 -8.82 -15.47
CA ARG A 314 -14.44 -7.53 -15.96
C ARG A 314 -14.01 -6.64 -14.80
N PRO A 315 -12.76 -6.13 -14.83
CA PRO A 315 -12.36 -5.05 -13.94
C PRO A 315 -13.36 -3.88 -14.05
N SER A 316 -13.78 -3.34 -12.92
CA SER A 316 -14.79 -2.29 -12.90
C SER A 316 -14.54 -1.31 -11.75
N VAL A 317 -14.84 -0.04 -11.98
CA VAL A 317 -14.92 0.95 -10.89
C VAL A 317 -16.32 0.87 -10.29
N VAL A 318 -16.38 0.66 -8.97
CA VAL A 318 -17.62 0.58 -8.19
C VAL A 318 -17.77 1.85 -7.38
N GLN A 319 -18.96 2.44 -7.48
CA GLN A 319 -19.39 3.54 -6.61
C GLN A 319 -20.23 2.99 -5.46
N VAL A 320 -19.79 3.25 -4.23
CA VAL A 320 -20.51 2.95 -2.99
C VAL A 320 -21.07 4.24 -2.43
N TYR A 321 -22.37 4.26 -2.14
CA TYR A 321 -23.05 5.43 -1.60
C TYR A 321 -24.12 5.02 -0.59
N LYS A 322 -24.41 5.92 0.35
CA LYS A 322 -25.47 5.69 1.34
C LYS A 322 -26.84 5.88 0.70
N LYS A 323 -27.69 4.85 0.74
CA LYS A 323 -29.10 4.96 0.36
C LYS A 323 -29.83 5.83 1.39
N LYS A 324 -30.52 6.87 0.91
CA LYS A 324 -31.40 7.72 1.74
C LYS A 324 -32.65 6.97 2.16
#